data_AF-A0A1G2X6P4-F1
#
_entry.id   AF-A0A1G2X6P4-F1
#
_cell.length_a   1.000
_cell.length_b   1.000
_cell.length_c   1.000
_cell.angle_alpha   90.00
_cell.angle_beta   90.00
_cell.angle_gamma   90.00
#
_symmetry.space_group_name_H-M   'P 1'
#
loop_
_entity.id
_entity.type
_entity.pdbx_description
1 polymer ?
#
loop_
_entity_poly.entity_id
_entity_poly.type
_entity_poly.pdbx_seq_one_letter_code
_entity_poly.pdbx_strand_id
1 'polypeptide(L)'
;MLTSYRKFYCLNSFFLRIMSAMEFYCPTCGKEVSRPSKTSDKAAKGVSFFPFCSKRCRLVDLNSWFESGYVISSPVERQDEENVD
;
A
#
# COMPACT_ATOMS: atom_id res chain seq x y z
N MET A 1 -8.43 33.58 44.65
CA MET A 1 -7.70 32.32 44.84
C MET A 1 -7.68 31.55 43.53
N LEU A 2 -6.48 31.21 43.06
CA LEU A 2 -6.12 30.04 42.25
C LEU A 2 -6.61 29.96 40.78
N THR A 3 -5.75 30.51 39.92
CA THR A 3 -5.18 29.86 38.71
C THR A 3 -6.14 29.10 37.78
N SER A 4 -6.69 29.80 36.78
CA SER A 4 -7.23 29.15 35.58
C SER A 4 -6.09 28.89 34.59
N TYR A 5 -5.69 27.63 34.51
CA TYR A 5 -4.62 27.09 33.68
C TYR A 5 -4.86 27.41 32.20
N ARG A 6 -4.12 28.38 31.65
CA ARG A 6 -3.93 28.51 30.19
C ARG A 6 -3.14 27.29 29.74
N LYS A 7 -3.84 26.24 29.32
CA LYS A 7 -3.27 25.06 28.69
C LYS A 7 -2.47 25.51 27.48
N PHE A 8 -1.15 25.37 27.65
CA PHE A 8 -0.15 25.36 26.61
C PHE A 8 -0.60 24.45 25.47
N TYR A 9 -0.90 25.04 24.32
CA TYR A 9 -0.60 24.41 23.05
C TYR A 9 0.07 25.47 22.18
N CYS A 10 1.38 25.61 22.37
CA CYS A 10 2.26 25.88 21.25
C CYS A 10 1.92 24.82 20.20
N LEU A 11 1.11 25.20 19.20
CA LEU A 11 0.93 24.43 17.98
C LEU A 11 2.28 24.45 17.27
N ASN A 12 3.18 23.60 17.74
CA ASN A 12 4.39 23.21 17.06
C ASN A 12 3.96 22.71 15.68
N SER A 13 4.17 23.56 14.67
CA SER A 13 4.10 23.23 13.23
C SER A 13 4.91 21.98 12.88
N PHE A 14 5.76 21.50 13.81
CA PHE A 14 6.50 20.26 13.74
C PHE A 14 5.65 18.98 13.76
N PHE A 15 4.48 18.95 14.41
CA PHE A 15 3.69 17.72 14.52
C PHE A 15 2.92 17.33 13.24
N LEU A 16 2.74 18.24 12.29
CA LEU A 16 2.01 17.95 11.04
C LEU A 16 2.86 17.28 9.96
N ARG A 17 4.19 17.19 10.11
CA ARG A 17 5.07 16.72 9.03
C ARG A 17 5.41 15.23 9.04
N ILE A 18 5.15 14.50 10.13
CA ILE A 18 5.43 13.04 10.22
C ILE A 18 4.17 12.19 9.92
N MET A 19 3.09 12.79 9.41
CA MET A 19 1.95 12.06 8.83
C MET A 19 2.09 11.92 7.31
N SER A 20 3.34 11.82 6.82
CA SER A 20 3.63 11.68 5.39
C SER A 20 2.95 10.43 4.88
N ALA A 21 1.90 10.62 4.10
CA ALA A 21 1.19 9.57 3.39
C ALA A 21 2.25 8.70 2.71
N MET A 22 2.23 7.41 3.01
CA MET A 22 3.02 6.43 2.27
C MET A 22 2.54 6.52 0.81
N GLU A 23 3.39 7.04 -0.07
CA GLU A 23 3.08 7.16 -1.50
C GLU A 23 2.97 5.75 -2.11
N PHE A 24 1.94 5.53 -2.92
CA PHE A 24 1.74 4.25 -3.61
C PHE A 24 1.82 4.48 -5.12
N TYR A 25 2.41 3.52 -5.82
CA TYR A 25 2.54 3.52 -7.27
C TYR A 25 1.91 2.25 -7.85
N CYS A 26 1.26 2.38 -9.00
CA CYS A 26 0.67 1.26 -9.71
C CYS A 26 1.77 0.31 -10.19
N PRO A 27 1.77 -0.98 -9.81
CA PRO A 27 2.84 -1.91 -10.19
C PRO A 27 2.89 -2.18 -11.69
N THR A 28 1.78 -1.99 -12.42
CA THR A 28 1.70 -2.24 -13.86
C THR A 28 2.21 -1.09 -14.72
N CYS A 29 2.07 0.17 -14.29
CA CYS A 29 2.40 1.33 -15.13
C CYS A 29 3.13 2.47 -14.42
N GLY A 30 3.41 2.35 -13.12
CA GLY A 30 4.15 3.34 -12.34
C GLY A 30 3.37 4.61 -12.00
N LYS A 31 2.08 4.72 -12.35
CA LYS A 31 1.28 5.90 -12.02
C LYS A 31 1.00 5.98 -10.51
N GLU A 32 1.07 7.18 -9.94
CA GLU A 32 0.72 7.43 -8.54
C GLU A 32 -0.74 7.04 -8.24
N VAL A 33 -0.95 6.39 -7.10
CA VAL A 33 -2.27 6.00 -6.61
C VAL A 33 -2.47 6.47 -5.16
N SER A 34 -3.60 7.12 -4.89
CA SER A 34 -3.93 7.54 -3.53
C SER A 34 -4.40 6.33 -2.71
N ARG A 35 -3.86 6.15 -1.50
CA ARG A 35 -4.37 5.16 -0.55
C ARG A 35 -5.85 5.44 -0.28
N PRO A 36 -6.75 4.45 -0.37
CA PRO A 36 -8.14 4.67 -0.01
C PRO A 36 -8.25 4.99 1.49
N SER A 37 -8.86 6.13 1.80
CA SER A 37 -9.18 6.49 3.20
C SER A 37 -10.33 5.63 3.71
N LYS A 38 -10.27 5.19 4.97
CA LYS A 38 -11.37 4.45 5.63
C LYS A 38 -12.61 5.34 5.89
N THR A 39 -12.53 6.65 5.66
CA THR A 39 -13.49 7.64 6.20
C THR A 39 -14.12 8.59 5.19
N SER A 40 -13.86 8.47 3.88
CA SER A 40 -14.46 9.39 2.90
C SER A 40 -15.17 8.69 1.75
N ASP A 41 -16.33 9.23 1.34
CA ASP A 41 -17.18 8.71 0.26
C ASP A 41 -16.46 8.68 -1.11
N LYS A 42 -15.35 9.42 -1.24
CA LYS A 42 -14.42 9.39 -2.40
C LYS A 42 -13.56 8.13 -2.46
N ALA A 43 -13.44 7.38 -1.36
CA ALA A 43 -12.67 6.14 -1.29
C ALA A 43 -13.25 5.05 -2.21
N ALA A 44 -14.57 5.00 -2.40
CA ALA A 44 -15.24 3.91 -3.12
C ALA A 44 -14.70 3.67 -4.53
N LYS A 45 -14.30 4.72 -5.26
CA LYS A 45 -13.77 4.57 -6.63
C LYS A 45 -12.32 4.07 -6.66
N GLY A 46 -11.46 4.56 -5.76
CA GLY A 46 -10.05 4.14 -5.65
C GLY A 46 -9.85 2.78 -4.97
N VAL A 47 -10.73 2.42 -4.03
CA VAL A 47 -10.71 1.10 -3.35
C VAL A 47 -10.82 -0.05 -4.33
N SER A 48 -11.67 0.10 -5.37
CA SER A 48 -12.05 -1.04 -6.23
C SER A 48 -10.90 -1.64 -7.05
N PHE A 49 -9.84 -0.87 -7.30
CA PHE A 49 -8.67 -1.32 -8.06
C PHE A 49 -7.34 -1.11 -7.36
N PHE A 50 -7.27 -0.46 -6.18
CA PHE A 50 -6.02 -0.33 -5.43
C PHE A 50 -5.38 -1.72 -5.22
N PRO A 51 -4.06 -1.91 -5.49
CA PRO A 51 -3.00 -0.90 -5.72
C PRO A 51 -2.84 -0.40 -7.17
N PHE A 52 -3.74 -0.76 -8.09
CA PHE A 52 -3.70 -0.35 -9.49
C PHE A 52 -4.41 0.98 -9.73
N CYS A 53 -3.94 1.75 -10.72
CA CYS A 53 -4.56 3.03 -11.07
C CYS A 53 -5.89 2.89 -11.84
N SER A 54 -6.21 1.69 -12.34
CA SER A 54 -7.42 1.43 -13.13
C SER A 54 -7.72 -0.07 -13.27
N LYS A 55 -8.95 -0.40 -13.71
CA LYS A 55 -9.34 -1.77 -14.11
C LYS A 55 -8.39 -2.39 -15.15
N ARG A 56 -7.91 -1.60 -16.12
CA ARG A 56 -7.01 -2.08 -17.17
C ARG A 56 -5.72 -2.62 -16.58
N CYS A 57 -5.06 -1.86 -15.71
CA CYS A 57 -3.80 -2.29 -15.09
C CYS A 57 -3.97 -3.55 -14.25
N ARG A 58 -5.07 -3.68 -13.52
CA ARG A 58 -5.40 -4.90 -12.77
C ARG A 58 -5.53 -6.13 -13.69
N LEU A 59 -6.17 -5.98 -14.85
CA LEU A 59 -6.36 -7.08 -15.79
C LEU A 59 -5.06 -7.47 -16.51
N VAL A 60 -4.21 -6.49 -16.84
CA VAL A 60 -2.89 -6.76 -17.43
C VAL A 60 -2.01 -7.51 -16.45
N ASP A 61 -1.97 -7.09 -15.18
CA ASP A 61 -1.24 -7.80 -14.13
C ASP A 61 -1.76 -9.25 -14.01
N LEU A 62 -3.08 -9.43 -13.95
CA LEU A 62 -3.70 -10.76 -13.92
C LEU A 62 -3.32 -11.64 -15.13
N ASN A 63 -3.19 -11.06 -16.32
CA ASN A 63 -2.71 -11.79 -17.50
C ASN A 63 -1.26 -12.28 -17.30
N SER A 64 -0.38 -11.43 -16.77
CA SER A 64 0.99 -11.82 -16.44
C SER A 64 1.04 -12.98 -15.42
N TRP A 65 0.07 -13.06 -14.49
CA TRP A 65 -0.06 -14.23 -13.61
C TRP A 65 -0.41 -15.50 -14.38
N PHE A 66 -1.37 -15.44 -15.29
CA PHE A 66 -1.76 -16.60 -16.11
C PHE A 66 -0.65 -17.05 -17.06
N GLU A 67 0.13 -16.11 -17.58
CA GLU A 67 1.27 -16.39 -18.47
C GLU A 67 2.54 -16.82 -17.71
N SER A 68 2.49 -16.96 -16.38
CA SER A 68 3.66 -17.25 -15.54
C SER A 68 4.80 -16.24 -15.73
N GLY A 69 4.46 -14.97 -15.96
CA GLY A 69 5.43 -13.89 -16.22
C GLY A 69 6.23 -13.42 -15.00
N TYR A 70 5.91 -13.91 -13.79
CA TYR A 70 6.66 -13.60 -12.57
C TYR A 70 7.53 -14.79 -12.18
N VAL A 71 8.84 -14.56 -12.09
CA VAL A 71 9.83 -15.59 -11.75
C VAL A 71 10.48 -15.24 -10.42
N ILE A 72 10.47 -16.17 -9.47
CA ILE A 72 11.26 -16.07 -8.24
C ILE A 72 12.66 -16.60 -8.58
N SER A 73 13.67 -15.73 -8.58
CA SER A 73 15.03 -16.07 -9.02
C SER A 73 15.85 -16.87 -7.99
N SER A 74 15.26 -17.28 -6.88
CA SER A 74 15.99 -17.99 -5.82
C SER A 74 16.45 -19.36 -6.30
N PRO A 75 17.68 -19.79 -5.95
CA PRO A 75 18.12 -21.15 -6.21
C PRO A 75 17.19 -22.15 -5.52
N VAL A 76 16.74 -23.17 -6.23
CA VAL A 76 16.02 -24.29 -5.62
C VAL A 76 17.06 -25.14 -4.89
N GLU A 77 17.19 -24.95 -3.58
CA GLU A 77 17.85 -25.94 -2.73
C GLU A 77 16.98 -27.19 -2.77
N ARG A 78 17.53 -28.31 -3.27
CA ARG A 78 16.86 -29.61 -3.18
C ARG A 78 16.71 -29.93 -1.70
N GLN A 79 15.50 -29.82 -1.17
CA GLN A 79 15.16 -30.44 0.10
C GLN A 79 14.93 -31.90 -0.24
N ASP A 80 15.88 -32.75 0.15
CA ASP A 80 15.82 -34.18 -0.09
C ASP A 80 14.60 -34.73 0.66
N GLU A 81 13.54 -35.08 -0.08
CA GLU A 81 12.38 -35.82 0.41
C GLU A 81 12.79 -37.27 0.67
N GLU A 82 13.55 -37.51 1.74
CA GLU A 82 13.84 -38.85 2.26
C GLU A 82 13.12 -39.00 3.60
N ASN A 83 11.85 -39.43 3.55
CA ASN A 83 11.15 -40.15 4.62
C ASN A 83 9.73 -40.50 4.16
N VAL A 84 9.54 -41.67 3.55
CA VAL A 84 8.37 -42.53 3.81
C VAL A 84 8.84 -43.99 3.67
N ASP A 85 8.60 -44.74 4.76
CA ASP A 85 8.79 -46.18 5.02
C ASP A 85 8.37 -47.12 3.86
#